data_AF-A0A7S1MHI8-F1
#
_entry.id   AF-A0A7S1MHI8-F1
#
_cell.length_a   1.000
_cell.length_b   1.000
_cell.length_c   1.000
_cell.angle_alpha   90.00
_cell.angle_beta   90.00
_cell.angle_gamma   90.00
#
_symmetry.space_group_name_H-M   'P 1'
#
loop_
_entity.id
_entity.type
_entity.pdbx_description
1 polymer ?
#
loop_
_entity_poly.entity_id
_entity_poly.type
_entity_poly.pdbx_seq_one_letter_code
_entity_poly.pdbx_strand_id
1 'polypeptide(L)'
;RLPLPSPDGILGYASWDVSRGRTAFLNPGKVYHASWAEEAGDRAKELLQPLRQHVKRDMHAERVALVELFDQLVCSGGDEELLCTCQGSICIYISHYPCLSCLGVFCQVLRHCPSIKLAVDYDNAWTTWFGQPRPVWGSL
;
A
#
# COMPACT_ATOMS: atom_id res chain seq x y z
N ARG A 1 6.26 -3.98 27.91
CA ARG A 1 5.83 -2.62 27.51
C ARG A 1 5.66 -2.64 26.00
N LEU A 2 4.45 -2.37 25.49
CA LEU A 2 4.25 -2.22 24.05
C LEU A 2 4.95 -0.93 23.59
N PRO A 3 5.68 -0.94 22.46
CA PRO A 3 6.29 0.28 21.93
C PRO A 3 5.20 1.31 21.62
N LEU A 4 5.51 2.57 21.89
CA LEU A 4 4.67 3.70 21.47
C LEU A 4 4.59 3.71 19.94
N PRO A 5 3.42 3.99 19.37
CA PRO A 5 3.29 4.07 17.92
C PRO A 5 4.18 5.20 17.39
N SER A 6 5.14 4.85 16.55
CA SER A 6 5.92 5.79 15.74
C SER A 6 5.47 5.66 14.28
N PRO A 7 5.64 6.72 13.46
CA PRO A 7 5.40 6.62 12.03
C PRO A 7 6.16 5.47 11.36
N ASP A 8 7.38 5.20 11.81
CA ASP A 8 8.25 4.13 11.29
C ASP A 8 7.81 2.72 11.76
N GLY A 9 6.99 2.66 12.82
CA GLY A 9 6.41 1.43 13.36
C GLY A 9 5.06 1.06 12.74
N ILE A 10 4.56 1.84 11.77
CA ILE A 10 3.33 1.53 11.04
C ILE A 10 3.61 0.38 10.07
N LEU A 11 2.78 -0.67 10.14
CA LEU A 11 2.86 -1.84 9.29
C LEU A 11 1.65 -1.88 8.36
N GLY A 12 1.88 -2.32 7.13
CA GLY A 12 0.83 -2.67 6.18
C GLY A 12 0.85 -4.16 5.88
N TYR A 13 -0.29 -4.81 5.88
CA TYR A 13 -0.47 -6.10 5.23
C TYR A 13 -1.13 -5.85 3.87
N ALA A 14 -0.59 -6.46 2.81
CA ALA A 14 -1.22 -6.41 1.50
C ALA A 14 -1.25 -7.80 0.86
N SER A 15 -2.34 -8.06 0.15
CA SER A 15 -2.54 -9.22 -0.71
C SER A 15 -3.18 -8.76 -2.01
N TRP A 16 -2.95 -9.51 -3.08
CA TRP A 16 -3.59 -9.24 -4.36
C TRP A 16 -3.73 -10.50 -5.19
N ASP A 17 -4.81 -10.51 -5.96
CA ASP A 17 -5.07 -11.45 -7.05
C ASP A 17 -5.44 -10.61 -8.26
N VAL A 18 -4.45 -10.35 -9.10
CA VAL A 18 -4.55 -9.47 -10.27
C VAL A 18 -4.15 -10.26 -11.50
N SER A 19 -4.88 -10.10 -12.59
CA SER A 19 -4.54 -10.72 -13.88
C SER A 19 -4.56 -9.72 -15.01
N ARG A 20 -3.73 -9.99 -16.01
CA ARG A 20 -3.68 -9.30 -17.31
C ARG A 20 -3.64 -10.36 -18.41
N GLY A 21 -4.76 -10.56 -19.10
CA GLY A 21 -4.89 -11.63 -20.09
C GLY A 21 -4.66 -13.01 -19.47
N ARG A 22 -3.57 -13.68 -19.86
CA ARG A 22 -3.19 -15.01 -19.33
C ARG A 22 -2.17 -14.94 -18.18
N THR A 23 -1.63 -13.76 -17.89
CA THR A 23 -0.63 -13.56 -16.84
C THR A 23 -1.33 -13.23 -15.53
N ALA A 24 -0.97 -13.94 -14.47
CA ALA A 24 -1.47 -13.70 -13.12
C ALA A 24 -0.34 -13.15 -12.23
N PHE A 25 -0.69 -12.20 -11.38
CA PHE A 25 0.15 -11.56 -10.38
C PHE A 25 -0.51 -11.83 -9.04
N LEU A 26 0.12 -12.71 -8.26
CA LEU A 26 -0.45 -13.23 -7.02
C LEU A 26 0.46 -12.88 -5.85
N ASN A 27 -0.14 -12.28 -4.82
CA ASN A 27 0.46 -12.16 -3.50
C ASN A 27 -0.58 -12.64 -2.48
N PRO A 28 -0.37 -13.82 -1.86
CA PRO A 28 -1.33 -14.36 -0.89
C PRO A 28 -1.34 -13.57 0.43
N GLY A 29 -0.40 -12.63 0.61
CA GLY A 29 -0.28 -11.83 1.81
C GLY A 29 1.17 -11.60 2.19
N LYS A 30 1.57 -10.33 2.31
CA LYS A 30 2.89 -9.92 2.76
C LYS A 30 2.78 -8.70 3.68
N VAL A 31 3.67 -8.63 4.67
CA VAL A 31 3.81 -7.47 5.56
C VAL A 31 4.84 -6.50 4.98
N TYR A 32 4.50 -5.23 5.02
CA TYR A 32 5.22 -4.09 4.49
C TYR A 32 5.55 -3.12 5.62
N HIS A 33 6.78 -2.64 5.60
CA HIS A 33 7.29 -1.62 6.50
C HIS A 33 7.40 -0.29 5.77
N ALA A 34 7.57 0.79 6.52
CA ALA A 34 7.85 2.11 5.98
C ALA A 34 9.31 2.24 5.45
N SER A 35 9.68 1.37 4.50
CA SER A 35 11.03 1.29 3.94
C SER A 35 10.97 0.80 2.50
N TRP A 36 11.81 1.37 1.63
CA TRP A 36 11.99 0.81 0.29
C TRP A 36 12.71 -0.54 0.37
N ALA A 37 12.19 -1.53 -0.35
CA ALA A 37 13.07 -2.53 -0.92
C ALA A 37 13.84 -1.83 -2.04
N GLU A 38 15.17 -1.86 -2.03
CA GLU A 38 16.02 -1.24 -3.07
C GLU A 38 15.72 -1.75 -4.49
N GLU A 39 14.91 -2.80 -4.60
CA GLU A 39 14.58 -3.57 -5.79
C GLU A 39 13.43 -3.00 -6.62
N ALA A 40 12.64 -2.06 -6.10
CA ALA A 40 11.51 -1.50 -6.86
C ALA A 40 11.98 -0.55 -7.98
N GLY A 41 11.56 -0.81 -9.22
CA GLY A 41 11.92 -0.01 -10.38
C GLY A 41 11.38 1.42 -10.32
N ASP A 42 12.15 2.37 -10.86
CA ASP A 42 11.81 3.79 -10.82
C ASP A 42 10.52 4.11 -11.58
N ARG A 43 10.21 3.37 -12.64
CA ARG A 43 8.98 3.54 -13.42
C ARG A 43 7.72 3.28 -12.59
N ALA A 44 7.73 2.27 -11.73
CA ALA A 44 6.60 2.01 -10.82
C ALA A 44 6.41 3.14 -9.79
N LYS A 45 7.52 3.72 -9.31
CA LYS A 45 7.49 4.87 -8.38
C LYS A 45 6.93 6.13 -9.03
N GLU A 46 7.22 6.34 -10.32
CA GLU A 46 6.74 7.48 -11.10
C GLU A 46 5.25 7.42 -11.42
N LEU A 47 4.68 6.22 -11.55
CA LEU A 47 3.24 6.01 -11.74
C LEU A 47 2.43 6.25 -10.46
N LEU A 48 3.04 6.02 -9.30
CA LEU A 48 2.38 6.14 -8.00
C LEU A 48 3.02 7.26 -7.19
N GLN A 49 2.66 8.51 -7.48
CA GLN A 49 3.28 9.68 -6.87
C GLN A 49 2.55 10.08 -5.58
N PRO A 50 3.25 10.21 -4.44
CA PRO A 50 2.66 10.77 -3.23
C PRO A 50 2.41 12.27 -3.44
N LEU A 51 1.41 12.82 -2.75
CA LEU A 51 1.22 14.28 -2.71
C LEU A 51 2.50 14.94 -2.17
N ARG A 52 3.09 15.84 -2.94
CA ARG A 52 4.31 16.56 -2.56
C ARG A 52 4.00 17.48 -1.39
N GLN A 53 4.49 17.12 -0.20
CA GLN A 53 4.53 17.98 0.97
C GLN A 53 6.00 18.17 1.40
N HIS A 54 6.29 19.20 2.20
CA HIS A 54 7.65 19.54 2.67
C HIS A 54 8.32 18.44 3.52
N VAL A 55 7.61 17.35 3.81
CA VAL A 55 8.10 16.18 4.56
C VAL A 55 8.14 14.98 3.63
N LYS A 56 9.30 14.31 3.54
CA LYS A 56 9.47 13.06 2.78
C LYS A 56 8.63 11.95 3.41
N ARG A 57 7.42 11.73 2.89
CA ARG A 57 6.48 10.65 3.25
C ARG A 57 6.30 9.68 2.09
N ASP A 58 7.37 9.44 1.35
CA ASP A 58 7.37 8.62 0.14
C ASP A 58 7.40 7.12 0.43
N MET A 59 7.75 6.72 1.64
CA MET A 59 7.99 5.33 2.04
C MET A 59 6.86 4.68 2.84
N HIS A 60 5.64 5.23 2.84
CA HIS A 60 4.52 4.59 3.56
C HIS A 60 4.27 3.16 3.09
N ALA A 61 3.99 2.24 4.01
CA ALA A 61 3.83 0.80 3.73
C ALA A 61 2.78 0.53 2.63
N GLU A 62 1.70 1.32 2.60
CA GLU A 62 0.68 1.33 1.55
C GLU A 62 1.29 1.50 0.16
N ARG A 63 2.15 2.52 0.02
CA ARG A 63 2.77 2.87 -1.24
C ARG A 63 3.83 1.86 -1.63
N VAL A 64 4.63 1.39 -0.68
CA VAL A 64 5.64 0.35 -0.93
C VAL A 64 4.98 -0.91 -1.51
N ALA A 65 3.88 -1.36 -0.90
CA ALA A 65 3.13 -2.52 -1.40
C ALA A 65 2.60 -2.33 -2.83
N LEU A 66 2.02 -1.17 -3.12
CA LEU A 66 1.46 -0.87 -4.44
C LEU A 66 2.54 -0.67 -5.50
N VAL A 67 3.69 -0.09 -5.14
CA VAL A 67 4.84 0.02 -6.03
C VAL A 67 5.38 -1.36 -6.39
N GLU A 68 5.45 -2.31 -5.46
CA GLU A 68 5.84 -3.69 -5.76
C GLU A 68 4.89 -4.33 -6.79
N LEU A 69 3.57 -4.19 -6.61
CA LEU A 69 2.61 -4.68 -7.60
C LEU A 69 2.80 -4.00 -8.96
N PHE A 70 2.93 -2.67 -9.00
CA PHE A 70 3.09 -1.92 -10.24
C PHE A 70 4.40 -2.28 -10.96
N ASP A 71 5.46 -2.55 -10.21
CA ASP A 71 6.71 -3.05 -10.77
C ASP A 71 6.49 -4.39 -11.48
N GLN A 72 5.78 -5.34 -10.87
CA GLN A 72 5.42 -6.61 -11.53
C GLN A 72 4.57 -6.40 -12.79
N LEU A 73 3.61 -5.47 -12.76
CA LEU A 73 2.74 -5.17 -13.90
C LEU A 73 3.52 -4.53 -15.06
N VAL A 74 4.48 -3.67 -14.77
CA VAL A 74 5.31 -2.98 -15.79
C VAL A 74 6.39 -3.92 -16.33
N CYS A 75 7.12 -4.62 -15.45
CA CYS A 75 8.22 -5.53 -15.80
C CYS A 75 7.77 -6.74 -16.62
N SER A 76 6.50 -7.13 -16.54
CA SER A 76 5.91 -8.21 -17.34
C SER A 76 5.63 -7.84 -18.81
N GLY A 77 6.36 -6.87 -19.35
CA GLY A 77 6.28 -6.42 -20.76
C GLY A 77 5.07 -5.55 -21.06
N GLY A 78 4.53 -4.87 -20.04
CA GLY A 78 3.36 -4.01 -20.20
C GLY A 78 3.76 -2.57 -20.51
N ASP A 79 3.33 -2.03 -21.63
CA ASP A 79 3.19 -0.57 -21.74
C ASP A 79 2.17 -0.07 -20.72
N GLU A 80 2.29 1.19 -20.29
CA GLU A 80 1.37 1.80 -19.32
C GLU A 80 -0.09 1.76 -19.79
N GLU A 81 -0.30 1.77 -21.11
CA GLU A 81 -1.63 1.59 -21.72
C GLU A 81 -2.26 0.23 -21.36
N LEU A 82 -1.45 -0.81 -21.12
CA LEU A 82 -1.95 -2.13 -20.77
C LEU A 82 -2.38 -2.24 -19.30
N LEU A 83 -2.04 -1.27 -18.44
CA LEU A 83 -2.52 -1.24 -17.05
C LEU A 83 -4.05 -1.19 -17.00
N CYS A 84 -4.70 -0.54 -17.96
CA CYS A 84 -6.16 -0.43 -17.98
C CYS A 84 -6.87 -1.78 -18.22
N THR A 85 -6.14 -2.79 -18.72
CA THR A 85 -6.64 -4.14 -18.96
C THR A 85 -6.48 -5.07 -17.74
N CYS A 86 -5.78 -4.61 -16.70
CA CYS A 86 -5.62 -5.36 -15.46
C CYS A 86 -6.95 -5.43 -14.70
N GLN A 87 -7.26 -6.60 -14.17
CA GLN A 87 -8.49 -6.87 -13.42
C GLN A 87 -8.18 -7.73 -12.18
N GLY A 88 -9.08 -7.70 -11.20
CA GLY A 88 -8.96 -8.50 -9.98
C GLY A 88 -9.15 -7.67 -8.72
N SER A 89 -8.44 -8.04 -7.66
CA SER A 89 -8.58 -7.39 -6.34
C SER A 89 -7.24 -7.18 -5.65
N ILE A 90 -7.16 -6.06 -4.94
CA ILE A 90 -6.09 -5.71 -4.01
C ILE A 90 -6.73 -5.48 -2.66
N CYS A 91 -6.18 -6.10 -1.61
CA CYS A 91 -6.62 -5.94 -0.23
C CYS A 91 -5.46 -5.41 0.60
N ILE A 92 -5.66 -4.30 1.29
CA ILE A 92 -4.66 -3.66 2.15
C ILE A 92 -5.25 -3.47 3.54
N TYR A 93 -4.52 -3.89 4.56
CA TYR A 93 -4.81 -3.59 5.96
C TYR A 93 -3.64 -2.83 6.58
N ILE A 94 -3.87 -1.65 7.15
CA ILE A 94 -2.80 -0.84 7.76
C ILE A 94 -3.00 -0.73 9.26
N SER A 95 -1.93 -0.83 10.04
CA SER A 95 -2.01 -0.66 11.51
C SER A 95 -2.30 0.80 11.93
N HIS A 96 -2.45 1.72 10.99
CA HIS A 96 -2.75 3.12 11.18
C HIS A 96 -3.63 3.64 10.02
N TYR A 97 -4.32 4.76 10.21
CA TYR A 97 -5.10 5.34 9.13
C TYR A 97 -4.19 5.82 7.98
N PRO A 98 -4.57 5.58 6.72
CA PRO A 98 -3.81 6.10 5.58
C PRO A 98 -3.80 7.62 5.57
N CYS A 99 -2.65 8.23 5.26
CA CYS A 99 -2.57 9.67 5.08
C CYS A 99 -3.15 10.12 3.73
N LEU A 100 -3.34 11.42 3.53
CA LEU A 100 -3.82 11.97 2.25
C LEU A 100 -2.94 11.56 1.05
N SER A 101 -1.62 11.42 1.24
CA SER A 101 -0.73 10.94 0.17
C SER A 101 -1.02 9.49 -0.22
N CYS A 102 -1.31 8.62 0.74
CA CYS A 102 -1.72 7.23 0.46
C CYS A 102 -3.06 7.17 -0.27
N LEU A 103 -4.04 7.98 0.15
CA LEU A 103 -5.32 8.10 -0.55
C LEU A 103 -5.13 8.57 -2.01
N GLY A 104 -4.23 9.53 -2.24
CA GLY A 104 -3.87 9.96 -3.58
C GLY A 104 -3.25 8.84 -4.43
N VAL A 105 -2.43 7.98 -3.83
CA VAL A 105 -1.86 6.80 -4.49
C VAL A 105 -2.96 5.77 -4.81
N PHE A 106 -3.91 5.53 -3.91
CA PHE A 106 -5.06 4.64 -4.17
C PHE A 106 -5.88 5.11 -5.38
N CYS A 107 -6.14 6.41 -5.47
CA CYS A 107 -6.83 6.98 -6.63
C CYS A 107 -6.03 6.80 -7.93
N GLN A 108 -4.70 6.91 -7.88
CA GLN A 108 -3.84 6.66 -9.04
C GLN A 108 -3.91 5.19 -9.48
N VAL A 109 -3.90 4.24 -8.55
CA VAL A 109 -4.10 2.81 -8.85
C VAL A 109 -5.41 2.57 -9.58
N LEU A 110 -6.52 3.10 -9.05
CA LEU A 110 -7.85 2.93 -9.64
C LEU A 110 -7.99 3.65 -10.99
N ARG A 111 -7.22 4.73 -11.21
CA ARG A 111 -7.16 5.41 -12.51
C ARG A 111 -6.41 4.58 -13.55
N HIS A 112 -5.28 3.98 -13.17
CA HIS A 112 -4.47 3.16 -14.08
C HIS A 112 -5.13 1.81 -14.37
N CYS A 113 -5.80 1.21 -13.39
CA CYS A 113 -6.40 -0.12 -13.45
C CYS A 113 -7.90 -0.06 -13.04
N PRO A 114 -8.79 0.47 -13.90
CA PRO A 114 -10.18 0.74 -13.52
C PRO A 114 -11.01 -0.52 -13.22
N SER A 115 -10.57 -1.69 -13.68
CA SER A 115 -11.22 -2.98 -13.41
C SER A 115 -10.71 -3.68 -12.15
N ILE A 116 -9.72 -3.11 -11.45
CA ILE A 116 -9.26 -3.60 -10.15
C ILE A 116 -10.14 -3.06 -9.04
N LYS A 117 -10.53 -3.95 -8.11
CA LYS A 117 -11.16 -3.57 -6.85
C LYS A 117 -10.09 -3.39 -5.79
N LEU A 118 -10.01 -2.20 -5.20
CA LEU A 118 -9.12 -1.92 -4.07
C LEU A 118 -9.94 -1.86 -2.78
N ALA A 119 -9.69 -2.81 -1.87
CA ALA A 119 -10.23 -2.81 -0.52
C ALA A 119 -9.14 -2.36 0.46
N VAL A 120 -9.45 -1.36 1.28
CA VAL A 120 -8.54 -0.85 2.32
C VAL A 120 -9.27 -0.83 3.65
N ASP A 121 -8.63 -1.43 4.65
CA ASP A 121 -9.05 -1.37 6.04
C ASP A 121 -7.87 -0.92 6.92
N TYR A 122 -8.16 -0.41 8.10
CA TYR A 122 -7.11 0.07 9.00
C TYR A 122 -7.50 0.04 10.46
N ASP A 123 -6.48 -0.09 11.32
CA ASP A 123 -6.58 0.24 12.73
C ASP A 123 -6.10 1.68 12.97
N ASN A 124 -6.36 2.23 14.15
CA ASN A 124 -5.67 3.44 14.60
C ASN A 124 -4.69 3.08 15.72
N ALA A 125 -3.43 2.79 15.37
CA ALA A 125 -2.38 2.40 16.33
C ALA A 125 -2.18 3.35 17.54
N TRP A 126 -2.77 4.54 17.56
CA TRP A 126 -2.72 5.48 18.69
C TRP A 126 -3.84 5.23 19.69
N THR A 127 -5.00 4.74 19.23
CA THR A 127 -6.19 4.53 20.06
C THR A 127 -6.54 3.06 20.22
N THR A 128 -6.10 2.20 19.31
CA THR A 128 -6.52 0.81 19.19
C THR A 128 -5.36 -0.11 18.82
N TRP A 129 -5.55 -1.41 19.09
CA TRP A 129 -4.62 -2.50 18.83
C TRP A 129 -5.40 -3.78 18.56
N PHE A 130 -5.38 -4.27 17.32
CA PHE A 130 -6.15 -5.45 16.89
C PHE A 130 -7.64 -5.29 17.18
N GLY A 131 -8.18 -4.10 16.92
CA GLY A 131 -9.59 -3.77 17.18
C GLY A 131 -9.95 -3.60 18.66
N GLN A 132 -8.99 -3.68 19.58
CA GLN A 132 -9.18 -3.41 21.01
C GLN A 132 -8.69 -2.01 21.38
N PRO A 133 -9.31 -1.29 22.33
CA PRO A 133 -8.81 -0.01 22.81
C PRO A 133 -7.42 -0.17 23.44
N ARG A 134 -6.52 0.79 23.18
CA ARG A 134 -5.25 0.87 23.90
C ARG A 134 -5.47 1.37 25.33
N PRO A 135 -4.78 0.81 26.34
CA PRO A 135 -4.87 1.32 27.71
C PRO A 135 -4.42 2.78 27.75
N VAL A 136 -5.22 3.64 28.39
CA VAL A 136 -4.85 5.04 28.63
C VAL A 136 -3.70 5.05 29.63
N TRP A 137 -2.58 5.65 29.24
CA TRP A 137 -1.42 5.83 30.11
C TRP A 137 -1.87 6.51 31.41
N GLY A 138 -1.68 5.85 32.56
CA GLY A 138 -2.05 6.35 33.89
C GLY A 138 -3.19 5.61 34.62
N SER A 139 -3.61 4.44 34.14
CA SER A 139 -4.66 3.62 34.78
C SER A 139 -4.14 2.28 35.36
N LEU A 140 -2.87 2.24 35.80
CA LEU A 140 -2.30 1.17 36.63
C LEU A 140 -1.74 1.77 37.92
#